data_AF-A0A150P3R4-F1
#
_entry.id   AF-A0A150P3R4-F1
#
_cell.length_a   1.000
_cell.length_b   1.000
_cell.length_c   1.000
_cell.angle_alpha   90.00
_cell.angle_beta   90.00
_cell.angle_gamma   90.00
#
_symmetry.space_group_name_H-M   'P 1'
#
loop_
_entity.id
_entity.type
_entity.pdbx_description
1 polymer ?
#
loop_
_entity_poly.entity_id
_entity_poly.type
_entity_poly.pdbx_seq_one_letter_code
_entity_poly.pdbx_strand_id
1 'polypeptide(L)' 'MGASAGATCPICRKSAGPRPENPAFPFCSPQCKLVDLGRWLEGSYRVPGPPVSSAADAEALESRGRMDGLDGKPQEEDE' A
#
# COMPACT_ATOMS: atom_id res chain seq x y z
N MET A 1 -31.41 1.28 -8.44
CA MET A 1 -30.84 2.44 -7.72
C MET A 1 -30.11 1.93 -6.49
N GLY A 2 -28.78 1.95 -6.47
CA GLY A 2 -28.01 1.51 -5.30
C GLY A 2 -28.07 2.58 -4.21
N ALA A 3 -28.58 2.22 -3.03
CA ALA A 3 -28.68 3.14 -1.90
C ALA A 3 -27.28 3.52 -1.42
N SER A 4 -26.92 4.81 -1.56
CA SER A 4 -25.82 5.41 -0.81
C SER A 4 -26.23 5.54 0.65
N ALA A 5 -26.26 4.42 1.38
CA ALA A 5 -26.24 4.47 2.84
C ALA A 5 -24.98 5.27 3.23
N GLY A 6 -25.16 6.36 3.99
CA GLY A 6 -24.08 7.27 4.33
C GLY A 6 -22.87 6.51 4.86
N ALA A 7 -21.67 6.83 4.35
CA ALA A 7 -20.47 6.10 4.71
C ALA A 7 -20.22 6.19 6.22
N THR A 8 -19.78 5.08 6.81
CA THR A 8 -19.36 5.04 8.20
C THR A 8 -17.90 5.48 8.29
N CYS A 9 -17.60 6.43 9.18
CA CYS A 9 -16.23 6.90 9.39
C CYS A 9 -15.32 5.74 9.81
N PRO A 10 -14.23 5.45 9.09
CA PRO A 10 -13.36 4.30 9.38
C PRO A 10 -12.57 4.46 10.69
N ILE A 11 -12.45 5.68 11.20
CA ILE A 11 -11.67 6.00 12.40
C ILE A 11 -12.48 5.85 13.70
N CYS A 12 -13.72 6.35 13.72
CA CYS A 12 -14.53 6.42 14.94
C CYS A 12 -15.93 5.81 14.81
N ARG A 13 -16.25 5.24 13.64
CA ARG A 13 -17.54 4.56 13.34
C ARG A 13 -18.80 5.43 13.38
N LYS A 14 -18.67 6.76 13.54
CA LYS A 14 -19.81 7.69 13.38
C LYS A 14 -20.20 7.82 11.90
N SER A 15 -21.43 8.25 11.64
CA SER A 15 -21.86 8.61 10.27
C SER A 15 -20.97 9.72 9.71
N ALA A 16 -20.48 9.55 8.48
CA ALA A 16 -19.75 10.59 7.75
C ALA A 16 -20.70 11.60 7.10
N GLY A 17 -22.01 11.38 7.13
CA GLY A 17 -22.96 12.18 6.37
C GLY A 17 -22.77 12.01 4.85
N PRO A 18 -23.51 12.78 4.04
CA PRO A 18 -23.40 12.71 2.59
C PRO A 18 -22.19 13.53 2.07
N ARG A 19 -21.62 13.08 0.95
CA ARG A 19 -20.38 13.63 0.39
C ARG A 19 -20.47 15.12 -0.02
N PRO A 20 -21.55 15.62 -0.64
CA PRO A 20 -21.63 17.03 -1.03
C PRO A 20 -21.57 18.01 0.15
N GLU A 21 -22.04 17.59 1.32
CA GLU A 21 -22.16 18.43 2.52
C GLU A 21 -20.98 18.26 3.49
N ASN A 22 -20.14 17.22 3.29
CA ASN A 22 -19.00 16.92 4.14
C ASN A 22 -17.66 16.96 3.36
N PRO A 23 -16.87 18.04 3.48
CA PRO A 23 -15.54 18.14 2.87
C PRO A 23 -14.52 17.12 3.40
N ALA A 24 -14.76 16.56 4.57
CA ALA A 24 -13.90 15.53 5.18
C ALA A 24 -14.31 14.10 4.79
N PHE A 25 -15.35 13.91 3.96
CA PHE A 25 -15.77 12.58 3.50
C PHE A 25 -14.58 11.79 2.93
N PRO A 26 -14.37 10.50 3.30
CA PRO A 26 -15.29 9.58 3.99
C PRO A 26 -15.21 9.62 5.54
N PHE A 27 -14.52 10.59 6.12
CA PHE A 27 -14.42 10.76 7.57
C PHE A 27 -15.52 11.69 8.11
N CYS A 28 -15.92 11.53 9.38
CA CYS A 28 -16.92 12.40 9.98
C CYS A 28 -16.41 13.81 10.33
N SER A 29 -15.10 14.05 10.35
CA SER A 29 -14.51 15.36 10.68
C SER A 29 -13.06 15.50 10.19
N PRO A 30 -12.53 16.74 10.08
CA PRO A 30 -11.12 16.99 9.78
C PRO A 30 -10.16 16.32 10.77
N GLN A 31 -10.54 16.24 12.05
CA GLN A 31 -9.74 15.55 13.06
C GLN A 31 -9.58 14.05 12.75
N CYS A 32 -10.65 13.36 12.34
CA CYS A 32 -10.56 11.95 11.96
C CYS A 32 -9.68 11.75 10.73
N LYS A 33 -9.72 12.66 9.75
CA LYS A 33 -8.83 12.64 8.58
C LYS A 33 -7.36 12.74 8.98
N LEU A 34 -7.03 13.62 9.93
CA LEU A 34 -5.66 13.76 10.42
C LEU A 34 -5.19 12.54 11.23
N VAL A 35 -6.07 11.92 12.01
CA VAL A 35 -5.75 10.68 12.73
C VAL A 35 -5.46 9.54 11.76
N ASP A 36 -6.24 9.41 10.69
CA ASP A 36 -5.97 8.42 9.64
C ASP A 36 -4.59 8.65 9.03
N LEU A 37 -4.30 9.90 8.63
CA LEU A 37 -2.99 10.28 8.09
C LEU A 37 -1.85 9.93 9.07
N GLY A 38 -2.02 10.18 10.37
CA GLY A 38 -1.06 9.79 11.39
C GLY A 38 -0.79 8.27 11.39
N ARG A 39 -1.84 7.45 11.30
CA ARG A 39 -1.70 5.97 11.21
C ARG A 39 -0.99 5.52 9.94
N TRP A 40 -1.18 6.24 8.84
CA TRP A 40 -0.42 6.00 7.60
C TRP A 40 1.06 6.28 7.78
N LEU A 41 1.40 7.45 8.34
CA LEU A 41 2.78 7.87 8.53
C LEU A 41 3.53 6.99 9.54
N GLU A 42 2.84 6.54 10.59
CA GLU A 42 3.37 5.56 11.56
C GLU A 42 3.52 4.16 10.94
N GLY A 43 2.92 3.92 9.77
CA GLY A 43 2.91 2.61 9.16
C GLY A 43 2.06 1.59 9.93
N SER A 44 1.02 2.05 10.63
CA SER A 44 0.06 1.16 11.30
C SER A 44 -0.76 0.33 10.29
N TYR A 45 -0.87 0.79 9.04
CA TYR A 45 -1.49 0.03 7.97
C TYR A 45 -0.47 -0.93 7.35
N ARG A 46 -0.73 -2.23 7.52
CA ARG A 46 0.07 -3.34 7.01
C ARG A 46 -0.86 -4.43 6.49
N VAL A 47 -0.50 -5.01 5.35
CA VAL A 47 -1.15 -6.21 4.84
C VAL A 47 -0.32 -7.40 5.32
N PRO A 48 -0.90 -8.37 6.05
CA PRO A 48 -0.17 -9.56 6.44
C PRO A 48 0.24 -10.33 5.18
N GLY A 49 1.52 -10.68 5.09
CA GLY A 49 2.08 -11.51 4.04
C GLY A 49 2.69 -12.79 4.62
N PRO A 50 3.04 -13.76 3.77
CA PRO A 50 3.90 -14.86 4.19
C PRO A 50 5.19 -14.31 4.81
N PRO A 51 5.80 -15.01 5.78
CA PRO A 51 7.08 -14.61 6.32
C PRO A 51 8.08 -14.46 5.15
N VAL A 52 8.87 -13.39 5.19
CA VAL A 52 10.00 -13.24 4.28
C VAL A 52 11.02 -14.29 4.70
N SER A 53 10.92 -15.49 4.12
CA SER A 53 11.81 -16.60 4.41
C SER A 53 12.15 -17.32 3.13
N SER A 54 13.14 -16.80 2.40
CA SER A 54 14.21 -17.64 1.90
C SER A 54 15.33 -16.75 1.34
N ALA A 55 16.57 -17.23 1.47
CA ALA A 55 17.66 -16.71 0.66
C ALA A 55 17.28 -16.75 -0.84
N ALA A 56 16.41 -17.67 -1.26
CA ALA A 56 15.92 -17.75 -2.64
C ALA A 56 15.07 -16.54 -3.08
N ASP A 57 14.32 -15.89 -2.19
CA ASP A 57 13.55 -14.67 -2.53
C ASP A 57 14.47 -13.44 -2.67
N ALA A 58 15.54 -13.38 -1.88
CA ALA A 58 16.59 -12.35 -2.00
C ALA A 58 17.42 -12.55 -3.28
N GLU A 59 17.89 -13.77 -3.55
CA GLU A 59 18.60 -14.16 -4.78
C GLU A 59 17.73 -13.93 -6.03
N ALA A 60 16.42 -14.19 -5.95
CA ALA A 60 15.50 -13.90 -7.05
C ALA A 60 15.36 -12.38 -7.30
N LEU A 61 15.37 -11.54 -6.26
CA LEU A 61 15.32 -10.09 -6.42
C LEU A 61 16.66 -9.53 -6.94
N GLU A 62 17.79 -10.08 -6.51
CA GLU A 62 19.13 -9.74 -7.01
C GLU A 62 19.35 -10.17 -8.47
N SER A 63 18.88 -11.37 -8.83
CA SER A 63 18.87 -11.85 -10.22
C SER A 63 17.96 -11.01 -11.14
N ARG A 64 17.05 -10.21 -10.58
CA ARG A 64 16.09 -9.36 -11.32
C ARG A 64 16.56 -7.91 -11.49
N GLY A 65 17.72 -7.51 -10.96
CA GLY A 65 18.07 -6.09 -10.92
C GLY A 65 19.54 -5.74 -10.77
N ARG A 66 20.37 -6.05 -11.78
CA ARG A 66 21.53 -5.22 -12.15
C ARG A 66 21.75 -5.21 -13.66
N MET A 67 21.00 -4.38 -14.35
CA MET A 67 21.32 -3.93 -15.71
C MET A 67 22.04 -2.58 -15.64
N ASP A 68 23.25 -2.56 -15.08
CA ASP A 68 24.21 -1.50 -15.38
C ASP A 68 25.08 -2.04 -16.50
N GLY A 69 24.81 -1.59 -17.73
CA GLY A 69 25.50 -2.07 -18.92
C GLY A 69 27.00 -1.74 -18.94
N LEU A 70 27.63 -2.24 -20.01
CA LEU A 70 29.06 -2.19 -20.38
C LEU A 70 29.82 -3.30 -19.62
N ASP A 71 30.14 -4.46 -20.17
CA ASP A 71 30.85 -4.75 -21.42
C ASP A 71 30.39 -6.10 -22.01
N GLY A 72 30.40 -6.20 -23.33
CA GLY A 72 29.99 -7.40 -24.05
C GLY A 72 30.99 -8.55 -23.98
N LYS A 73 30.48 -9.77 -23.76
CA LYS A 73 30.81 -10.98 -24.52
C LYS A 73 29.92 -12.14 -24.09
N PRO A 74 29.31 -12.91 -25.00
CA PRO A 74 28.97 -14.29 -24.74
C PRO A 74 30.26 -15.12 -24.82
N GLN A 75 30.60 -15.83 -23.74
CA GLN A 75 31.52 -16.98 -23.78
C GLN A 75 30.67 -18.17 -23.33
N GLU A 76 30.46 -19.20 -24.18
CA GLU A 76 31.35 -20.38 -24.32
C GLU A 76 31.51 -21.05 -22.95
N GLU A 77 31.30 -22.33 -22.70
CA GLU A 77 31.47 -23.61 -23.40
C GLU A 77 30.94 -24.66 -22.37
N ASP A 78 30.27 -25.76 -22.74
CA ASP A 78 30.89 -27.09 -22.82
C ASP A 78 29.82 -28.15 -23.16
N GLU A 79 30.23 -29.05 -24.08
CA GLU A 79 29.71 -30.36 -24.54
C GLU A 79 28.37 -30.49 -25.30
#